data_AF-A0A067KMY6-F1
#
_entry.id   AF-A0A067KMY6-F1
#
_cell.length_a   1.000
_cell.length_b   1.000
_cell.length_c   1.000
_cell.angle_alpha   90.00
_cell.angle_beta   90.00
_cell.angle_gamma   90.00
#
_symmetry.space_group_name_H-M   'P 1'
#
loop_
_entity.id
_entity.type
_entity.pdbx_description
1 polymer ?
#
loop_
_entity_poly.entity_id
_entity_poly.type
_entity_poly.pdbx_seq_one_letter_code
_entity_poly.pdbx_strand_id
1 'polypeptide(L)'
;MSVALIIPSHAQDSPQDYVNVHNTARAAVGVDPVTWDNTVAAYARNYANQRIGDCRLVHSGGPYGENLAGSSGDLSGTTAVELWVDEKAFYDYNSSSCAAGMVCGHYTQVVWSYSVRIGCAKVKCNNGGAFISCNYDPPGNIIGQRPGNYLQRSGKYEYGETILAVGFLFRYQMLRELSTSI
;
A
#
# COMPACT_ATOMS: atom_id res chain seq x y z
N MET A 1 9.58 8.51 46.30
CA MET A 1 8.47 8.01 45.46
C MET A 1 8.78 8.39 44.03
N SER A 2 9.23 7.44 43.22
CA SER A 2 9.55 7.70 41.81
C SER A 2 8.27 7.57 40.99
N VAL A 3 7.91 8.63 40.27
CA VAL A 3 6.83 8.58 39.28
C VAL A 3 7.43 7.97 38.01
N ALA A 4 7.04 6.74 37.69
CA ALA A 4 7.32 6.15 36.39
C ALA A 4 6.44 6.83 35.35
N LEU A 5 7.04 7.58 34.42
CA LEU A 5 6.38 8.04 33.21
C LEU A 5 6.15 6.81 32.33
N ILE A 6 4.91 6.33 32.30
CA ILE A 6 4.46 5.34 31.31
C ILE A 6 4.37 6.10 29.99
N ILE A 7 5.44 6.04 29.19
CA ILE A 7 5.38 6.45 27.79
C ILE A 7 4.46 5.43 27.11
N PRO A 8 3.28 5.82 26.59
CA PRO A 8 2.48 4.90 25.81
C PRO A 8 3.33 4.45 24.63
N SER A 9 3.65 3.16 24.57
CA SER A 9 4.10 2.54 23.34
C SER A 9 3.03 2.86 22.30
N HIS A 10 3.35 3.77 21.36
CA HIS A 10 2.49 4.03 20.23
C HIS A 10 2.34 2.71 19.49
N ALA A 11 1.21 2.03 19.68
CA ALA A 11 0.91 0.77 19.03
C ALA A 11 1.12 0.98 17.53
N GLN A 12 2.12 0.30 16.95
CA GLN A 12 2.58 0.41 15.56
C GLN A 12 1.59 -0.23 14.55
N ASP A 13 0.32 -0.11 14.88
CA ASP A 13 -0.84 -0.76 14.28
C ASP A 13 -1.96 0.26 14.01
N SER A 14 -1.71 1.58 14.20
CA SER A 14 -2.69 2.62 13.88
C SER A 14 -2.78 2.83 12.36
N PRO A 15 -3.91 3.36 11.85
CA PRO A 15 -4.05 3.74 10.44
C PRO A 15 -2.87 4.55 9.89
N GLN A 16 -2.39 5.51 10.68
CA GLN A 16 -1.30 6.39 10.25
C GLN A 16 0.04 5.68 10.20
N ASP A 17 0.28 4.69 11.06
CA ASP A 17 1.53 3.91 11.04
C ASP A 17 1.68 3.15 9.72
N TYR A 18 0.61 2.47 9.28
CA TYR A 18 0.58 1.81 7.97
C TYR A 18 0.80 2.82 6.83
N VAL A 19 0.08 3.95 6.84
CA VAL A 19 0.21 4.98 5.79
C VAL A 19 1.63 5.54 5.73
N ASN A 20 2.25 5.82 6.88
CA ASN A 20 3.59 6.41 6.95
C ASN A 20 4.65 5.51 6.32
N VAL A 21 4.66 4.23 6.67
CA VAL A 21 5.65 3.27 6.14
C VAL A 21 5.45 3.01 4.65
N HIS A 22 4.19 2.92 4.18
CA HIS A 22 3.89 2.86 2.75
C HIS A 22 4.39 4.10 2.01
N ASN A 23 4.06 5.29 2.51
CA ASN A 23 4.42 6.55 1.85
C ASN A 23 5.92 6.83 1.89
N THR A 24 6.64 6.35 2.91
CA THR A 24 8.11 6.37 2.93
C THR A 24 8.68 5.54 1.76
N ALA A 25 8.17 4.32 1.58
CA ALA A 25 8.61 3.46 0.48
C ALA A 25 8.24 4.01 -0.90
N ARG A 26 7.03 4.58 -1.05
CA ARG A 26 6.54 5.17 -2.30
C ARG A 26 7.33 6.44 -2.68
N ALA A 27 7.61 7.30 -1.72
CA ALA A 27 8.43 8.49 -1.94
C ALA A 27 9.85 8.14 -2.41
N ALA A 28 10.45 7.07 -1.89
CA ALA A 28 11.77 6.61 -2.29
C ALA A 28 11.87 6.20 -3.77
N VAL A 29 10.74 5.96 -4.44
CA VAL A 29 10.67 5.56 -5.85
C VAL A 29 9.82 6.52 -6.70
N GLY A 30 9.53 7.71 -6.18
CA GLY A 30 8.83 8.77 -6.93
C GLY A 30 7.36 8.47 -7.23
N VAL A 31 6.70 7.67 -6.39
CA VAL A 31 5.28 7.32 -6.51
C VAL A 31 4.43 8.15 -5.55
N ASP A 32 3.29 8.64 -6.01
CA ASP A 32 2.36 9.46 -5.23
C ASP A 32 1.88 8.73 -3.97
N PRO A 33 1.65 9.43 -2.84
CA PRO A 33 1.28 8.80 -1.58
C PRO A 33 -0.10 8.12 -1.64
N VAL A 34 -0.28 7.06 -0.84
CA VAL A 34 -1.59 6.51 -0.52
C VAL A 34 -2.23 7.22 0.67
N THR A 35 -3.55 7.09 0.77
CA THR A 35 -4.34 7.55 1.92
C THR A 35 -5.07 6.38 2.57
N TRP A 36 -5.42 6.52 3.85
CA TRP A 36 -6.22 5.52 4.55
C TRP A 36 -7.68 5.57 4.12
N ASP A 37 -8.29 4.41 3.87
CA ASP A 37 -9.72 4.27 3.57
C ASP A 37 -10.37 3.30 4.56
N ASN A 38 -11.40 3.78 5.27
CA ASN A 38 -12.09 3.02 6.31
C ASN A 38 -12.92 1.85 5.74
N THR A 39 -13.40 1.95 4.51
CA THR A 39 -14.13 0.86 3.84
C THR A 39 -13.17 -0.26 3.48
N VAL A 40 -11.98 0.06 2.96
CA VAL A 40 -10.92 -0.91 2.68
C VAL A 40 -10.41 -1.55 3.98
N ALA A 41 -10.26 -0.76 5.05
CA ALA A 41 -9.81 -1.27 6.35
C ALA A 41 -10.85 -2.19 7.02
N ALA A 42 -12.15 -1.87 6.87
CA ALA A 42 -13.22 -2.73 7.34
C ALA A 42 -13.21 -4.08 6.61
N TYR A 43 -12.94 -4.08 5.30
CA TYR A 43 -12.76 -5.32 4.54
C TYR A 43 -11.57 -6.13 5.07
N ALA A 44 -10.39 -5.51 5.22
CA ALA A 44 -9.20 -6.17 5.76
C ALA A 44 -9.46 -6.78 7.14
N ARG A 45 -10.16 -6.05 8.03
CA ARG A 45 -10.53 -6.52 9.36
C ARG A 45 -11.46 -7.73 9.30
N ASN A 46 -12.49 -7.68 8.46
CA ASN A 46 -13.44 -8.77 8.30
C ASN A 46 -12.74 -10.03 7.79
N TYR A 47 -11.80 -9.89 6.86
CA TYR A 47 -11.04 -11.02 6.36
C TYR A 47 -10.05 -11.57 7.39
N ALA A 48 -9.28 -10.71 8.04
CA ALA A 48 -8.32 -11.09 9.08
C ALA A 48 -9.01 -11.86 10.22
N ASN A 49 -10.20 -11.43 10.65
CA ASN A 49 -10.98 -12.14 11.68
C ASN A 49 -11.30 -13.59 11.29
N GLN A 50 -11.49 -13.90 10.00
CA GLN A 50 -11.73 -15.28 9.53
C GLN A 50 -10.50 -16.17 9.63
N ARG A 51 -9.30 -15.59 9.72
CA ARG A 51 -8.01 -16.30 9.83
C ARG A 51 -7.58 -16.55 11.26
N ILE A 52 -8.28 -16.03 12.28
CA ILE A 52 -7.90 -16.22 13.70
C ILE A 52 -7.76 -17.70 14.08
N GLY A 53 -8.60 -18.56 13.51
CA GLY A 53 -8.63 -20.00 13.83
C GLY A 53 -7.43 -20.78 13.30
N ASP A 54 -6.96 -20.50 12.08
CA ASP A 54 -5.92 -21.29 11.41
C ASP A 54 -4.61 -20.51 11.16
N CYS A 55 -4.63 -19.18 11.26
CA CYS A 55 -3.53 -18.26 10.99
C CYS A 55 -2.87 -18.46 9.61
N ARG A 56 -3.60 -19.02 8.64
CA ARG A 56 -3.02 -19.35 7.33
C ARG A 56 -2.96 -18.12 6.43
N LEU A 57 -1.81 -17.92 5.78
CA LEU A 57 -1.60 -16.91 4.73
C LEU A 57 -2.24 -17.35 3.42
N VAL A 58 -3.56 -17.30 3.37
CA VAL A 58 -4.36 -17.52 2.15
C VAL A 58 -4.93 -16.18 1.73
N HIS A 59 -4.93 -15.89 0.43
CA HIS A 59 -5.52 -14.66 -0.09
C HIS A 59 -7.05 -14.68 -0.04
N SER A 60 -7.67 -13.52 0.19
CA SER A 60 -9.13 -13.40 0.31
C SER A 60 -9.87 -13.61 -1.00
N GLY A 61 -9.21 -13.41 -2.14
CA GLY A 61 -9.85 -13.41 -3.46
C GLY A 61 -10.82 -12.23 -3.66
N GLY A 62 -10.71 -11.20 -2.82
CA GLY A 62 -11.55 -10.02 -2.85
C GLY A 62 -11.32 -9.07 -4.03
N PRO A 63 -12.05 -7.95 -4.06
CA PRO A 63 -11.94 -6.96 -5.13
C PRO A 63 -10.70 -6.07 -5.03
N TYR A 64 -9.98 -6.11 -3.90
CA TYR A 64 -8.82 -5.26 -3.63
C TYR A 64 -7.51 -5.99 -3.91
N GLY A 65 -6.44 -5.22 -4.13
CA GLY A 65 -5.08 -5.75 -4.00
C GLY A 65 -4.87 -6.20 -2.55
N GLU A 66 -3.94 -7.11 -2.30
CA GLU A 66 -3.78 -7.69 -0.96
C GLU A 66 -2.35 -8.14 -0.71
N ASN A 67 -1.80 -7.67 0.41
CA ASN A 67 -0.60 -8.21 1.01
C ASN A 67 -0.94 -8.84 2.36
N LEU A 68 -0.36 -10.01 2.62
CA LEU A 68 -0.53 -10.74 3.87
C LEU A 68 0.82 -10.92 4.56
N ALA A 69 0.79 -10.89 5.89
CA ALA A 69 1.94 -11.22 6.71
C ALA A 69 1.49 -12.02 7.92
N GLY A 70 2.37 -12.91 8.39
CA GLY A 70 2.09 -13.73 9.55
C GLY A 70 3.36 -14.02 10.34
N SER A 71 3.19 -14.26 11.63
CA SER A 71 4.27 -14.64 12.54
C SER A 71 3.75 -15.64 13.58
N SER A 72 4.64 -16.48 14.11
CA SER A 72 4.33 -17.35 15.26
C SER A 72 4.21 -16.59 16.57
N GLY A 73 4.72 -15.35 16.63
CA GLY A 73 4.57 -14.44 17.76
C GLY A 73 3.83 -13.16 17.36
N ASP A 74 3.97 -12.12 18.18
CA ASP A 74 3.47 -10.80 17.81
C ASP A 74 4.27 -10.22 16.62
N LEU A 75 3.59 -9.46 15.78
CA LEU A 75 4.13 -8.77 14.61
C LEU A 75 3.36 -7.46 14.47
N SER A 76 4.05 -6.33 14.46
CA SER A 76 3.39 -5.05 14.21
C SER A 76 3.05 -4.89 12.73
N GLY A 77 2.06 -4.04 12.47
CA GLY A 77 1.68 -3.60 11.15
C GLY A 77 2.81 -2.92 10.40
N THR A 78 3.57 -2.06 11.07
CA THR A 78 4.75 -1.42 10.46
C THR A 78 5.79 -2.43 10.02
N THR A 79 6.15 -3.39 10.88
CA THR A 79 7.12 -4.43 10.54
C THR A 79 6.62 -5.34 9.42
N ALA A 80 5.31 -5.63 9.36
CA ALA A 80 4.74 -6.35 8.22
C ALA A 80 4.96 -5.61 6.90
N VAL A 81 4.75 -4.28 6.87
CA VAL A 81 5.00 -3.48 5.66
C VAL A 81 6.50 -3.38 5.34
N GLU A 82 7.36 -3.23 6.36
CA GLU A 82 8.82 -3.22 6.17
C GLU A 82 9.30 -4.52 5.52
N LEU A 83 8.80 -5.69 5.97
CA LEU A 83 9.10 -6.98 5.36
C LEU A 83 8.70 -7.04 3.88
N TRP A 84 7.54 -6.49 3.53
CA TRP A 84 7.12 -6.39 2.13
C TRP A 84 8.00 -5.41 1.34
N VAL A 85 8.43 -4.31 1.94
CA VAL A 85 9.32 -3.31 1.30
C VAL A 85 10.72 -3.88 1.08
N ASP A 86 11.22 -4.74 1.97
CA ASP A 86 12.55 -5.34 1.88
C ASP A 86 12.71 -6.25 0.66
N GLU A 87 11.61 -6.75 0.08
CA GLU A 87 11.66 -7.47 -1.21
C GLU A 87 12.22 -6.62 -2.36
N LYS A 88 12.28 -5.29 -2.20
CA LYS A 88 12.97 -4.39 -3.14
C LYS A 88 14.40 -4.81 -3.46
N ALA A 89 15.07 -5.49 -2.54
CA ALA A 89 16.44 -5.99 -2.73
C ALA A 89 16.53 -6.99 -3.89
N PHE A 90 15.41 -7.62 -4.25
CA PHE A 90 15.33 -8.64 -5.31
C PHE A 90 14.62 -8.15 -6.57
N TYR A 91 14.11 -6.91 -6.57
CA TYR A 91 13.37 -6.36 -7.70
C TYR A 91 14.26 -5.49 -8.57
N ASP A 92 14.50 -5.91 -9.81
CA ASP A 92 15.16 -5.09 -10.81
C ASP A 92 14.13 -4.25 -11.56
N TYR A 93 14.18 -2.95 -11.32
CA TYR A 93 13.31 -1.99 -11.98
C TYR A 93 13.52 -1.86 -13.49
N ASN A 94 14.74 -2.07 -14.01
CA ASN A 94 15.04 -1.89 -15.43
C ASN A 94 14.37 -2.97 -16.26
N SER A 95 14.58 -4.22 -15.89
CA SER A 95 13.90 -5.37 -16.48
C SER A 95 12.45 -5.52 -15.99
N SER A 96 12.11 -4.92 -14.84
CA SER A 96 10.86 -5.16 -14.11
C SER A 96 10.62 -6.64 -13.87
N SER A 97 11.65 -7.26 -13.31
CA SER A 97 11.65 -8.67 -12.96
C SER A 97 12.09 -8.84 -11.51
N CYS A 98 11.62 -9.92 -10.91
CA CYS A 98 12.08 -10.37 -9.61
C CYS A 98 13.22 -11.37 -9.83
N ALA A 99 14.24 -11.33 -8.98
CA ALA A 99 15.32 -12.30 -8.99
C ALA A 99 14.78 -13.73 -8.91
N ALA A 100 15.44 -14.66 -9.62
CA ALA A 100 14.99 -16.04 -9.72
C ALA A 100 14.86 -16.69 -8.32
N GLY A 101 13.70 -17.29 -8.05
CA GLY A 101 13.40 -17.92 -6.77
C GLY A 101 13.02 -16.96 -5.64
N MET A 102 12.98 -15.65 -5.89
CA MET A 102 12.60 -14.63 -4.90
C MET A 102 11.15 -14.18 -5.08
N VAL A 103 10.63 -13.51 -4.06
CA VAL A 103 9.30 -12.89 -4.05
C VAL A 103 9.47 -11.38 -4.06
N CYS A 104 8.74 -10.71 -4.95
CA CYS A 104 8.71 -9.24 -5.03
C CYS A 104 7.27 -8.68 -5.10
N GLY A 105 6.27 -9.57 -5.10
CA GLY A 105 4.87 -9.20 -5.32
C GLY A 105 4.32 -8.28 -4.24
N HIS A 106 4.80 -8.41 -3.00
CA HIS A 106 4.36 -7.54 -1.93
C HIS A 106 4.96 -6.15 -2.08
N TYR A 107 6.26 -6.07 -2.40
CA TYR A 107 6.89 -4.79 -2.70
C TYR A 107 6.24 -4.07 -3.87
N THR A 108 6.02 -4.76 -4.99
CA THR A 108 5.40 -4.16 -6.18
C THR A 108 4.00 -3.62 -5.89
N GLN A 109 3.24 -4.28 -5.00
CA GLN A 109 1.94 -3.77 -4.56
C GLN A 109 2.08 -2.52 -3.66
N VAL A 110 3.03 -2.49 -2.73
CA VAL A 110 3.29 -1.31 -1.86
C VAL A 110 3.58 -0.07 -2.70
N VAL A 111 4.41 -0.21 -3.74
CA VAL A 111 4.80 0.88 -4.65
C VAL A 111 3.96 0.96 -5.92
N TRP A 112 2.77 0.36 -5.95
CA TRP A 112 1.91 0.41 -7.12
C TRP A 112 1.27 1.80 -7.29
N SER A 113 1.56 2.48 -8.40
CA SER A 113 1.15 3.88 -8.61
C SER A 113 -0.37 4.09 -8.64
N TYR A 114 -1.11 3.13 -9.21
CA TYR A 114 -2.56 3.24 -9.29
C TYR A 114 -3.29 2.91 -7.99
N SER A 115 -2.64 2.26 -7.03
CA SER A 115 -3.22 2.05 -5.70
C SER A 115 -3.09 3.36 -4.93
N VAL A 116 -4.22 4.01 -4.65
CA VAL A 116 -4.28 5.35 -4.04
C VAL A 116 -4.84 5.32 -2.62
N ARG A 117 -5.52 4.22 -2.27
CA ARG A 117 -6.13 3.99 -0.96
C ARG A 117 -5.66 2.66 -0.39
N ILE A 118 -5.42 2.64 0.92
CA ILE A 118 -5.10 1.43 1.66
C ILE A 118 -5.99 1.29 2.88
N GLY A 119 -6.18 0.05 3.31
CA GLY A 119 -6.79 -0.27 4.59
C GLY A 119 -6.23 -1.58 5.11
N CYS A 120 -5.82 -1.59 6.38
CA CYS A 120 -5.12 -2.72 6.97
C CYS A 120 -5.79 -3.19 8.26
N ALA A 121 -5.54 -4.45 8.62
CA ALA A 121 -5.93 -5.01 9.89
C ALA A 121 -4.92 -6.05 10.39
N LYS A 122 -4.70 -6.03 11.70
CA LYS A 122 -3.97 -7.05 12.45
C LYS A 122 -4.93 -7.77 13.39
N VAL A 123 -4.79 -9.08 13.49
CA VAL A 123 -5.45 -9.93 14.48
C VAL A 123 -4.44 -10.85 15.15
N LYS A 124 -4.72 -11.21 16.39
CA LYS A 124 -4.01 -12.28 17.09
C LYS A 124 -4.72 -13.60 16.83
N CYS A 125 -3.99 -14.59 16.36
CA CYS A 125 -4.47 -15.93 16.09
C CYS A 125 -4.56 -16.77 17.38
N ASN A 126 -5.37 -17.83 17.35
CA ASN A 126 -5.55 -18.74 18.50
C ASN A 126 -4.26 -19.46 18.91
N ASN A 127 -3.34 -19.67 17.97
CA ASN A 127 -2.02 -20.26 18.21
C ASN A 127 -1.01 -19.26 18.83
N GLY A 128 -1.44 -18.03 19.15
CA GLY A 128 -0.59 -16.98 19.70
C GLY A 128 0.13 -16.12 18.66
N GLY A 129 0.08 -16.51 17.39
CA GLY A 129 0.66 -15.76 16.28
C GLY A 129 -0.12 -14.51 15.90
N ALA A 130 0.43 -13.76 14.97
CA ALA A 130 -0.20 -12.58 14.38
C ALA A 130 -0.51 -12.82 12.90
N PHE A 131 -1.64 -12.29 12.45
CA PHE A 131 -2.02 -12.23 11.05
C PHE A 131 -2.33 -10.79 10.69
N ILE A 132 -1.70 -10.29 9.62
CA ILE A 132 -1.89 -8.94 9.09
C ILE A 132 -2.35 -9.04 7.64
N SER A 133 -3.36 -8.26 7.29
CA SER A 133 -3.83 -8.05 5.92
C SER A 133 -3.86 -6.56 5.64
N CYS A 134 -3.20 -6.14 4.55
CA CYS A 134 -3.35 -4.80 3.98
C CYS A 134 -3.95 -4.92 2.59
N ASN A 135 -5.04 -4.20 2.35
CA ASN A 135 -5.74 -4.16 1.08
C ASN A 135 -5.52 -2.82 0.38
N TYR A 136 -5.46 -2.87 -0.95
CA TYR A 136 -5.09 -1.76 -1.83
C TYR A 136 -6.18 -1.49 -2.85
N ASP A 137 -6.54 -0.23 -3.03
CA ASP A 137 -7.60 0.18 -3.94
C ASP A 137 -7.18 1.38 -4.81
N PRO A 138 -7.27 1.27 -6.14
CA PRO A 138 -7.43 0.05 -6.96
C PRO A 138 -6.39 -1.06 -6.71
N PRO A 139 -6.68 -2.33 -7.07
CA PRO A 139 -5.72 -3.43 -7.00
C PRO A 139 -4.50 -3.17 -7.89
N GLY A 140 -3.32 -3.57 -7.40
CA GLY A 140 -2.07 -3.51 -8.14
C GLY A 140 -1.69 -4.84 -8.79
N ASN A 141 -0.40 -4.96 -9.15
CA ASN A 141 0.18 -6.18 -9.72
C ASN A 141 -0.54 -6.71 -10.97
N ILE A 142 -1.04 -5.80 -11.81
CA ILE A 142 -1.68 -6.16 -13.08
C ILE A 142 -0.63 -6.77 -14.02
N ILE A 143 -0.93 -7.94 -14.57
CA ILE A 143 -0.04 -8.66 -15.50
C ILE A 143 0.32 -7.74 -16.68
N GLY A 144 1.62 -7.61 -16.95
CA GLY A 144 2.15 -6.77 -18.03
C GLY A 144 2.32 -5.28 -17.66
N GLN A 145 1.94 -4.87 -16.45
CA GLN A 145 2.18 -3.52 -15.94
C GLN A 145 3.29 -3.53 -14.87
N ARG A 146 3.89 -2.35 -14.64
CA ARG A 146 5.01 -2.15 -13.71
C ARG A 146 4.58 -1.25 -12.55
N PRO A 147 5.17 -1.40 -11.35
CA PRO A 147 4.94 -0.48 -10.24
C PRO A 147 5.60 0.85 -10.57
N GLY A 148 4.78 1.91 -10.64
CA GLY A 148 5.27 3.27 -10.76
C GLY A 148 4.78 4.02 -12.00
N ASN A 149 5.07 5.31 -12.03
CA ASN A 149 4.64 6.20 -13.09
C ASN A 149 5.32 5.84 -14.41
N TYR A 150 4.52 5.48 -15.42
CA TYR A 150 4.94 5.40 -16.83
C TYR A 150 5.71 6.68 -17.25
N LEU A 151 5.33 7.82 -16.66
CA LEU A 151 5.88 9.15 -16.95
C LEU A 151 7.31 9.40 -16.45
N GLN A 152 7.82 8.69 -15.44
CA GLN A 152 9.20 8.90 -14.96
C GLN A 152 10.24 8.05 -15.70
N ARG A 153 9.83 6.97 -16.37
CA ARG A 153 10.74 6.11 -17.15
C ARG A 153 10.73 6.41 -18.64
N SER A 154 9.73 7.16 -19.13
CA SER A 154 9.73 7.72 -20.47
C SER A 154 10.46 9.07 -20.53
N GLY A 155 11.72 9.13 -20.07
CA GLY A 155 12.67 10.18 -20.41
C GLY A 155 13.06 10.20 -21.90
N LYS A 156 12.10 9.86 -22.78
CA LYS A 156 12.10 9.99 -24.24
C LYS A 156 10.70 10.37 -24.75
N TYR A 157 9.97 11.20 -24.01
CA TYR A 157 9.03 12.11 -24.67
C TYR A 157 9.61 13.51 -24.54
N GLU A 158 10.55 13.81 -25.43
CA GLU A 158 10.87 15.17 -25.84
C GLU A 158 9.60 15.72 -26.51
N TYR A 159 8.65 16.19 -25.70
CA TYR A 159 7.60 17.06 -26.20
C TYR A 159 8.22 18.45 -26.22
N GLY A 160 8.58 18.89 -27.44
CA GLY A 160 9.03 20.24 -27.70
C GLY A 160 8.13 21.24 -26.98
N GLU A 161 8.78 22.14 -26.25
CA GLU A 161 8.28 23.40 -25.68
C GLU A 161 6.76 23.51 -25.51
N THR A 162 6.25 23.25 -24.30
CA THR A 162 5.33 24.14 -23.55
C THR A 162 4.90 23.43 -22.26
N ILE A 163 5.26 24.01 -21.11
CA ILE A 163 4.81 23.57 -19.80
C ILE A 163 3.33 23.95 -19.65
N LEU A 164 2.42 22.98 -19.69
CA LEU A 164 1.07 23.14 -19.13
C LEU A 164 0.81 22.00 -18.14
N ALA A 165 0.65 22.39 -16.88
CA ALA A 165 0.42 21.51 -15.75
C ALA A 165 -0.82 20.62 -15.98
N VAL A 166 -0.60 19.31 -15.99
CA VAL A 166 -1.65 18.27 -16.10
C VAL A 166 -2.56 18.25 -14.85
N GLY A 167 -2.31 19.08 -13.84
CA GLY A 167 -3.16 19.27 -12.66
C GLY A 167 -4.37 20.20 -12.84
N PHE A 168 -4.53 20.89 -13.97
CA PHE A 168 -5.56 21.94 -14.11
C PHE A 168 -6.84 21.52 -14.86
N LEU A 169 -6.84 20.37 -15.54
CA LEU A 169 -7.96 20.00 -16.41
C LEU A 169 -9.20 19.46 -15.66
N PHE A 170 -9.05 18.85 -14.49
CA PHE A 170 -10.21 18.33 -13.74
C PHE A 170 -11.03 19.41 -13.02
N ARG A 171 -10.42 20.56 -12.68
CA ARG A 171 -11.17 21.68 -12.06
C ARG A 171 -11.92 22.55 -13.08
N TYR A 172 -11.53 22.52 -14.35
CA TYR A 172 -12.15 23.36 -15.38
C TYR A 172 -13.43 22.75 -15.95
N GLN A 173 -13.58 21.42 -15.95
CA GLN A 173 -14.83 20.77 -16.38
C GLN A 173 -15.95 20.89 -15.35
N MET A 174 -15.64 20.92 -14.05
CA MET A 174 -16.66 21.07 -12.99
C MET A 174 -17.26 22.48 -12.91
N LEU A 175 -16.51 23.51 -13.32
CA LEU A 175 -16.98 24.91 -13.30
C LEU A 175 -17.79 25.32 -14.55
N ARG A 176 -17.78 24.53 -15.63
CA ARG A 176 -18.64 24.80 -16.81
C ARG A 176 -20.06 24.29 -16.67
N GLU A 177 -20.30 23.29 -15.82
CA GLU A 177 -21.67 22.78 -15.59
C GLU A 177 -22.48 23.68 -14.65
N LEU A 178 -21.84 24.52 -13.83
CA LEU A 178 -22.52 25.49 -12.96
C LEU A 178 -22.83 26.85 -13.64
N SER A 179 -22.34 27.10 -14.86
CA SER A 179 -22.55 28.35 -15.58
C SER A 179 -23.61 28.27 -16.69
N THR A 180 -24.23 27.10 -16.90
CA THR A 180 -25.29 26.90 -17.90
C THR A 180 -26.69 26.80 -17.31
N SER A 181 -26.86 27.15 -16.02
CA SER A 181 -28.16 27.14 -15.31
C SER A 181 -28.63 28.52 -14.81
N ILE A 182 -28.20 29.63 -15.44
CA ILE A 182 -28.84 30.96 -15.31
C ILE A 182 -29.06 31.54 -16.70
#